data_AF-F3GHE2-F1
#
_entry.id   AF-F3GHE2-F1
#
_cell.length_a   1.000
_cell.length_b   1.000
_cell.length_c   1.000
_cell.angle_alpha   90.00
_cell.angle_beta   90.00
_cell.angle_gamma   90.00
#
_symmetry.space_group_name_H-M   'P 1'
#
loop_
_entity.id
_entity.type
_entity.pdbx_description
1 polymer ?
#
loop_
_entity_poly.entity_id
_entity_poly.type
_entity_poly.pdbx_seq_one_letter_code
_entity_poly.pdbx_strand_id
1 'polypeptide(L)'
;MRFVFSSLLALTLTFVGAAQSLSAAPQHALTVYGEAPRYPADFKHFDYVNPDAPKGGSMRRSAIEIGQFDHLMPFTDKGMGVSQINGMLYSPLATRSMDESYTVYGLVAEKMERGADGLSLRFYLNPKARFADGTPITASDVKYTYELLMTQGNLQYRTQFEAVKGVEVESPSQIRFDFKN
;
A
#
# COMPACT_ATOMS: atom_id res chain seq x y z
N MET A 1 19.13 9.67 74.27
CA MET A 1 18.45 8.39 73.99
C MET A 1 17.64 8.54 72.71
N ARG A 2 17.96 7.74 71.68
CA ARG A 2 17.13 7.28 70.53
C ARG A 2 16.63 8.35 69.53
N PHE A 3 17.23 8.46 68.33
CA PHE A 3 16.84 7.82 67.05
C PHE A 3 15.36 8.08 66.68
N VAL A 4 15.00 8.60 65.49
CA VAL A 4 14.98 7.86 64.21
C VAL A 4 14.92 8.83 63.00
N PHE A 5 15.77 8.57 62.00
CA PHE A 5 15.76 9.07 60.61
C PHE A 5 14.68 8.36 59.78
N SER A 6 14.38 8.86 58.56
CA SER A 6 13.77 8.15 57.39
C SER A 6 12.37 8.63 57.00
N SER A 7 12.00 8.79 55.73
CA SER A 7 12.69 8.80 54.43
C SER A 7 11.66 9.37 53.44
N LEU A 8 12.01 10.39 52.65
CA LEU A 8 11.19 10.86 51.53
C LEU A 8 11.24 9.78 50.44
N LEU A 9 10.12 9.11 50.17
CA LEU A 9 10.00 8.14 49.09
C LEU A 9 9.74 8.90 47.78
N ALA A 10 10.79 9.17 47.02
CA ALA A 10 10.68 9.69 45.66
C ALA A 10 10.27 8.55 44.72
N LEU A 11 9.01 8.57 44.27
CA LEU A 11 8.49 7.62 43.28
C LEU A 11 8.89 8.12 41.88
N THR A 12 10.05 7.72 41.39
CA THR A 12 10.47 7.95 40.00
C THR A 12 9.68 7.03 39.08
N LEU A 13 8.64 7.58 38.44
CA LEU A 13 7.88 6.91 37.39
C LEU A 13 8.75 6.87 36.12
N THR A 14 9.46 5.76 35.91
CA THR A 14 10.18 5.50 34.66
C THR A 14 9.18 5.27 33.54
N PHE A 15 8.91 6.32 32.76
CA PHE A 15 8.21 6.25 31.50
C PHE A 15 9.14 5.54 30.50
N VAL A 16 9.04 4.22 30.41
CA VAL A 16 9.67 3.45 29.33
C VAL A 16 8.90 3.79 28.07
N GLY A 17 9.34 4.84 27.37
CA GLY A 17 8.91 5.12 26.02
C GLY A 17 9.31 3.95 25.15
N ALA A 18 8.34 3.11 24.78
CA ALA A 18 8.51 2.14 23.72
C ALA A 18 8.73 2.94 22.43
N ALA A 19 10.00 3.22 22.11
CA ALA A 19 10.37 3.61 20.77
C ALA A 19 10.01 2.42 19.87
N GLN A 20 8.87 2.51 19.20
CA GLN A 20 8.52 1.57 18.15
C GLN A 20 9.57 1.76 17.07
N SER A 21 10.56 0.86 17.05
CA SER A 21 11.52 0.80 15.97
C SER A 21 10.72 0.60 14.68
N LEU A 22 10.85 1.51 13.72
CA LEU A 22 10.39 1.25 12.36
C LEU A 22 11.05 -0.06 11.92
N SER A 23 10.24 -1.11 11.83
CA SER A 23 10.73 -2.43 11.44
C SER A 23 11.11 -2.36 9.97
N ALA A 24 12.41 -2.31 9.68
CA ALA A 24 12.96 -2.43 8.33
C ALA A 24 12.87 -3.87 7.78
N ALA A 25 12.11 -4.76 8.43
CA ALA A 25 11.83 -6.08 7.88
C ALA A 25 10.61 -6.02 6.93
N PRO A 26 10.57 -6.83 5.86
CA PRO A 26 9.39 -6.93 5.01
C PRO A 26 8.13 -7.37 5.78
N GLN A 27 7.05 -6.61 5.63
CA GLN A 27 5.76 -6.82 6.30
C GLN A 27 4.64 -7.05 5.28
N HIS A 28 3.59 -7.78 5.69
CA HIS A 28 2.40 -8.03 4.86
C HIS A 28 1.48 -6.80 4.74
N ALA A 29 1.65 -5.84 5.64
CA ALA A 29 0.85 -4.63 5.73
C ALA A 29 1.74 -3.43 6.03
N LEU A 30 1.30 -2.24 5.62
CA LEU A 30 1.91 -0.96 5.96
C LEU A 30 0.84 -0.06 6.59
N THR A 31 1.14 0.42 7.80
CA THR A 31 0.33 1.39 8.55
C THR A 31 0.99 2.76 8.50
N VAL A 32 0.24 3.82 8.82
CA VAL A 32 0.76 5.20 8.73
C VAL A 32 1.76 5.50 9.85
N TYR A 33 1.48 5.05 11.07
CA TYR A 33 2.27 5.41 12.26
C TYR A 33 3.11 4.24 12.81
N GLY A 34 3.16 3.10 12.11
CA GLY A 34 3.87 1.91 12.57
C GLY A 34 3.11 1.12 13.63
N GLU A 35 1.85 1.47 13.89
CA GLU A 35 0.94 0.68 14.71
C GLU A 35 0.74 -0.71 14.12
N ALA A 36 0.39 -1.67 14.98
CA ALA A 36 0.07 -3.02 14.52
C ALA A 36 -1.19 -2.99 13.61
N PRO A 37 -1.15 -3.63 12.43
CA PRO A 37 -2.32 -3.76 11.58
C PRO A 37 -3.40 -4.59 12.30
N ARG A 38 -4.67 -4.30 12.04
CA ARG A 38 -5.81 -5.07 12.55
C ARG A 38 -5.73 -6.53 12.13
N TYR A 39 -5.36 -6.78 10.87
CA TYR A 39 -5.33 -8.12 10.30
C TYR A 39 -3.93 -8.75 10.43
N PRO A 40 -3.82 -9.95 11.07
CA PRO A 40 -2.54 -10.65 11.21
C PRO A 40 -2.05 -11.18 9.86
N ALA A 41 -0.76 -11.55 9.76
CA ALA A 41 -0.14 -11.96 8.50
C ALA A 41 -0.79 -13.18 7.81
N ASP A 42 -1.50 -14.02 8.58
CA ASP A 42 -2.14 -15.24 8.12
C ASP A 42 -3.65 -15.11 7.89
N PHE A 43 -4.21 -13.89 8.03
CA PHE A 43 -5.63 -13.62 7.78
C PHE A 43 -6.08 -14.09 6.39
N LYS A 44 -7.34 -14.50 6.28
CA LYS A 44 -7.87 -15.10 5.03
C LYS A 44 -8.73 -14.13 4.22
N HIS A 45 -9.35 -13.18 4.89
CA HIS A 45 -10.23 -12.19 4.30
C HIS A 45 -10.41 -11.03 5.27
N PHE A 46 -10.82 -9.88 4.76
CA PHE A 46 -11.25 -8.77 5.61
C PHE A 46 -12.56 -9.12 6.36
N ASP A 47 -12.81 -8.52 7.52
CA ASP A 47 -14.01 -8.78 8.34
C ASP A 47 -15.29 -8.32 7.65
N TYR A 48 -15.18 -7.31 6.78
CA TYR A 48 -16.32 -6.74 6.05
C TYR A 48 -16.70 -7.49 4.77
N VAL A 49 -16.07 -8.63 4.47
CA VAL A 49 -16.44 -9.46 3.31
C VAL A 49 -17.16 -10.74 3.74
N ASN A 50 -18.06 -11.20 2.88
CA ASN A 50 -18.65 -12.53 3.02
C ASN A 50 -17.75 -13.56 2.30
N PRO A 51 -17.00 -14.43 3.01
CA PRO A 51 -16.14 -15.44 2.38
C PRO A 51 -16.96 -16.45 1.57
N ASP A 52 -18.19 -16.72 1.97
CA ASP A 52 -19.13 -17.65 1.32
C ASP A 52 -19.98 -16.97 0.24
N ALA A 53 -19.57 -15.78 -0.23
CA ALA A 53 -20.31 -15.06 -1.26
C ALA A 53 -20.47 -15.94 -2.53
N PRO A 54 -21.72 -16.18 -2.99
CA PRO A 54 -21.99 -17.03 -4.14
C PRO A 54 -21.27 -16.49 -5.38
N LYS A 55 -20.69 -17.39 -6.18
CA LYS A 55 -19.95 -17.04 -7.40
C LYS A 55 -20.85 -17.22 -8.62
N GLY A 56 -20.79 -16.27 -9.55
CA GLY A 56 -21.56 -16.27 -10.79
C GLY A 56 -22.65 -15.19 -10.84
N GLY A 57 -23.46 -15.22 -11.90
CA GLY A 57 -24.45 -14.19 -12.20
C GLY A 57 -23.90 -13.02 -13.02
N SER A 58 -24.72 -12.02 -13.25
CA SER A 58 -24.35 -10.79 -13.94
C SER A 58 -24.69 -9.56 -13.12
N MET A 59 -23.75 -8.61 -13.06
CA MET A 59 -24.00 -7.29 -12.49
C MET A 59 -24.33 -6.33 -13.63
N ARG A 60 -25.50 -5.69 -13.54
CA ARG A 60 -25.88 -4.58 -14.43
C ARG A 60 -26.03 -3.32 -13.60
N ARG A 61 -25.40 -2.24 -14.04
CA ARG A 61 -25.31 -0.98 -13.33
C ARG A 61 -25.33 0.18 -14.32
N SER A 62 -25.86 1.33 -13.90
CA SER A 62 -25.69 2.59 -14.62
C SER A 62 -24.27 3.14 -14.42
N ALA A 63 -23.72 3.85 -15.40
CA ALA A 63 -22.46 4.58 -15.24
C ALA A 63 -22.57 5.60 -14.09
N ILE A 64 -21.45 5.89 -13.40
CA ILE A 64 -21.40 7.04 -12.45
C ILE A 64 -21.28 8.34 -13.24
N GLU A 65 -20.62 8.24 -14.39
CA GLU A 65 -20.22 9.34 -15.24
C GLU A 65 -21.46 9.93 -15.93
N ILE A 66 -21.50 11.26 -15.97
CA ILE A 66 -22.56 11.99 -16.65
C ILE A 66 -22.21 12.04 -18.13
N GLY A 67 -22.80 11.14 -18.92
CA GLY A 67 -22.64 11.11 -20.37
C GLY A 67 -22.08 9.79 -20.90
N GLN A 68 -21.70 9.80 -22.17
CA GLN A 68 -21.07 8.66 -22.83
C GLN A 68 -19.56 8.70 -22.57
N PHE A 69 -18.96 7.53 -22.29
CA PHE A 69 -17.51 7.43 -22.24
C PHE A 69 -16.94 7.36 -23.67
N ASP A 70 -15.73 7.86 -23.85
CA ASP A 70 -15.00 7.86 -25.13
C ASP A 70 -13.70 7.03 -25.07
N HIS A 71 -13.27 6.62 -23.87
CA HIS A 71 -12.10 5.76 -23.68
C HIS A 71 -12.22 4.88 -22.42
N LEU A 72 -11.37 3.86 -22.33
CA LEU A 72 -11.31 2.92 -21.20
C LEU A 72 -10.03 3.08 -20.35
N MET A 73 -9.12 3.97 -20.74
CA MET A 73 -7.82 4.18 -20.08
C MET A 73 -7.97 5.15 -18.89
N PRO A 74 -7.94 4.70 -17.62
CA PRO A 74 -8.26 5.56 -16.48
C PRO A 74 -7.13 6.56 -16.12
N PHE A 75 -6.06 6.61 -16.91
CA PHE A 75 -4.82 7.30 -16.57
C PHE A 75 -4.52 8.53 -17.45
N THR A 76 -5.44 8.94 -18.32
CA THR A 76 -5.27 10.08 -19.23
C THR A 76 -5.96 11.35 -18.72
N ASP A 77 -5.48 12.53 -19.15
CA ASP A 77 -6.07 13.83 -18.78
C ASP A 77 -7.35 14.19 -19.56
N LYS A 78 -7.54 13.61 -20.75
CA LYS A 78 -8.58 14.04 -21.70
C LYS A 78 -9.65 12.95 -21.88
N GLY A 79 -10.88 13.40 -22.11
CA GLY A 79 -12.03 12.55 -22.40
C GLY A 79 -12.84 12.17 -21.17
N MET A 80 -13.89 11.38 -21.37
CA MET A 80 -14.69 10.78 -20.31
C MET A 80 -14.42 9.28 -20.26
N GLY A 81 -13.71 8.85 -19.21
CA GLY A 81 -13.38 7.44 -18.98
C GLY A 81 -14.46 6.70 -18.19
N VAL A 82 -14.22 5.41 -17.90
CA VAL A 82 -15.06 4.62 -16.99
C VAL A 82 -14.29 4.34 -15.71
N SER A 83 -14.65 5.03 -14.61
CA SER A 83 -13.88 4.97 -13.35
C SER A 83 -13.83 3.58 -12.72
N GLN A 84 -14.84 2.74 -12.95
CA GLN A 84 -14.91 1.40 -12.37
C GLN A 84 -13.88 0.41 -12.94
N ILE A 85 -13.25 0.74 -14.08
CA ILE A 85 -12.17 -0.08 -14.65
C ILE A 85 -10.97 -0.10 -13.71
N ASN A 86 -10.73 0.98 -12.97
CA ASN A 86 -9.72 1.01 -11.92
C ASN A 86 -10.17 0.13 -10.74
N GLY A 87 -9.39 -0.89 -10.39
CA GLY A 87 -9.74 -1.90 -9.39
C GLY A 87 -10.46 -3.14 -9.92
N MET A 88 -11.06 -3.10 -11.11
CA MET A 88 -11.59 -4.30 -11.79
C MET A 88 -10.60 -4.87 -12.82
N LEU A 89 -9.94 -4.00 -13.59
CA LEU A 89 -8.97 -4.38 -14.61
C LEU A 89 -7.52 -4.10 -14.19
N TYR A 90 -7.31 -2.95 -13.53
CA TYR A 90 -5.99 -2.55 -13.03
C TYR A 90 -5.89 -2.81 -11.54
N SER A 91 -4.81 -3.48 -11.12
CA SER A 91 -4.55 -3.83 -9.72
C SER A 91 -3.40 -3.01 -9.15
N PRO A 92 -3.54 -2.42 -7.95
CA PRO A 92 -2.43 -1.76 -7.27
C PRO A 92 -1.42 -2.76 -6.69
N LEU A 93 -0.26 -2.27 -6.25
CA LEU A 93 0.71 -3.10 -5.53
C LEU A 93 0.15 -3.62 -4.20
N ALA A 94 -0.59 -2.79 -3.49
CA ALA A 94 -1.23 -3.10 -2.22
C ALA A 94 -2.66 -2.57 -2.20
N THR A 95 -3.54 -3.23 -1.45
CA THR A 95 -4.94 -2.85 -1.30
C THR A 95 -5.20 -2.20 0.05
N ARG A 96 -5.99 -1.13 0.08
CA ARG A 96 -6.33 -0.42 1.32
C ARG A 96 -7.49 -1.11 2.02
N SER A 97 -7.38 -1.31 3.34
CA SER A 97 -8.53 -1.77 4.13
C SER A 97 -9.58 -0.68 4.29
N MET A 98 -10.85 -1.06 4.24
CA MET A 98 -11.99 -0.14 4.36
C MET A 98 -12.46 0.08 5.81
N ASP A 99 -11.96 -0.71 6.75
CA ASP A 99 -12.35 -0.67 8.18
C ASP A 99 -11.19 -0.27 9.10
N GLU A 100 -10.14 0.32 8.54
CA GLU A 100 -9.02 0.91 9.25
C GLU A 100 -8.81 2.35 8.75
N SER A 101 -8.21 3.23 9.58
CA SER A 101 -8.00 4.63 9.22
C SER A 101 -7.20 4.76 7.93
N TYR A 102 -6.01 4.15 7.87
CA TYR A 102 -5.19 4.07 6.67
C TYR A 102 -4.16 2.95 6.78
N THR A 103 -4.55 1.75 6.37
CA THR A 103 -3.68 0.58 6.31
C THR A 103 -3.80 -0.06 4.93
N VAL A 104 -2.66 -0.47 4.36
CA VAL A 104 -2.62 -1.24 3.12
C VAL A 104 -2.06 -2.64 3.37
N TYR A 105 -2.61 -3.62 2.68
CA TYR A 105 -2.18 -5.03 2.71
C TYR A 105 -1.70 -5.46 1.33
N GLY A 106 -0.79 -6.43 1.28
CA GLY A 106 -0.26 -6.94 0.02
C GLY A 106 -1.34 -7.37 -0.99
N LEU A 107 -1.13 -7.08 -2.27
CA LEU A 107 -1.94 -7.53 -3.40
C LEU A 107 -1.01 -8.08 -4.51
N VAL A 108 -0.63 -7.24 -5.48
CA VAL A 108 0.37 -7.60 -6.50
C VAL A 108 1.75 -7.73 -5.84
N ALA A 109 2.05 -6.87 -4.88
CA ALA A 109 3.15 -7.06 -3.94
C ALA A 109 2.64 -7.84 -2.73
N GLU A 110 3.27 -8.96 -2.38
CA GLU A 110 2.92 -9.73 -1.18
C GLU A 110 3.48 -9.12 0.10
N LYS A 111 4.57 -8.34 0.00
CA LYS A 111 5.21 -7.67 1.14
C LYS A 111 5.72 -6.29 0.77
N MET A 112 5.84 -5.45 1.79
CA MET A 112 6.35 -4.09 1.73
C MET A 112 7.39 -3.89 2.83
N GLU A 113 8.44 -3.15 2.54
CA GLU A 113 9.49 -2.83 3.51
C GLU A 113 9.80 -1.33 3.44
N ARG A 114 9.62 -0.66 4.56
CA ARG A 114 10.04 0.74 4.72
C ARG A 114 11.48 0.76 5.20
N GLY A 115 12.35 1.52 4.51
CA GLY A 115 13.73 1.69 4.94
C GLY A 115 13.82 2.23 6.37
N ALA A 116 14.90 1.92 7.09
CA ALA A 116 15.09 2.32 8.48
C ALA A 116 15.10 3.86 8.67
N ASP A 117 15.54 4.59 7.64
CA ASP A 117 15.52 6.06 7.57
C ASP A 117 14.16 6.63 7.13
N GLY A 118 13.22 5.76 6.73
CA GLY A 118 11.93 6.14 6.17
C GLY A 118 11.97 6.72 4.75
N LEU A 119 13.15 6.76 4.11
CA LEU A 119 13.39 7.40 2.81
C LEU A 119 13.34 6.42 1.63
N SER A 120 12.91 5.20 1.87
CA SER A 120 12.68 4.21 0.82
C SER A 120 11.50 3.31 1.14
N LEU A 121 10.86 2.82 0.08
CA LEU A 121 9.83 1.79 0.15
C LEU A 121 10.13 0.72 -0.90
N ARG A 122 10.36 -0.51 -0.42
CA ARG A 122 10.59 -1.68 -1.25
C ARG A 122 9.35 -2.55 -1.28
N PHE A 123 9.04 -3.09 -2.46
CA PHE A 123 7.95 -4.01 -2.69
C PHE A 123 8.47 -5.35 -3.17
N TYR A 124 7.91 -6.42 -2.62
CA TYR A 124 8.18 -7.80 -3.00
C TYR A 124 6.98 -8.34 -3.76
N LEU A 125 7.15 -8.57 -5.05
CA LEU A 125 6.08 -9.02 -5.93
C LEU A 125 5.69 -10.47 -5.64
N ASN A 126 4.39 -10.72 -5.62
CA ASN A 126 3.83 -12.05 -5.45
C ASN A 126 4.18 -12.90 -6.68
N PRO A 127 4.89 -14.04 -6.52
CA PRO A 127 5.30 -14.88 -7.64
C PRO A 127 4.13 -15.52 -8.39
N LYS A 128 2.90 -15.43 -7.87
CA LYS A 128 1.65 -15.88 -8.51
C LYS A 128 0.92 -14.76 -9.26
N ALA A 129 1.34 -13.50 -9.14
CA ALA A 129 0.70 -12.37 -9.82
C ALA A 129 0.91 -12.48 -11.34
N ARG A 130 -0.19 -12.50 -12.10
CA ARG A 130 -0.21 -12.62 -13.56
C ARG A 130 -1.12 -11.56 -14.17
N PHE A 131 -0.75 -11.10 -15.35
CA PHE A 131 -1.68 -10.41 -16.24
C PHE A 131 -2.75 -11.39 -16.75
N ALA A 132 -3.81 -10.86 -17.35
CA ALA A 132 -4.94 -11.67 -17.84
C ALA A 132 -4.55 -12.67 -18.94
N ASP A 133 -3.46 -12.43 -19.65
CA ASP A 133 -2.89 -13.34 -20.67
C ASP A 133 -2.01 -14.46 -20.07
N GLY A 134 -1.81 -14.46 -18.75
CA GLY A 134 -0.98 -15.43 -18.05
C GLY A 134 0.49 -15.02 -17.90
N THR A 135 0.90 -13.87 -18.41
CA THR A 135 2.28 -13.36 -18.28
C THR A 135 2.57 -12.96 -16.81
N PRO A 136 3.72 -13.34 -16.22
CA PRO A 136 4.16 -12.87 -14.91
C PRO A 136 4.24 -11.35 -14.81
N ILE A 137 3.71 -10.78 -13.72
CA ILE A 137 3.96 -9.38 -13.36
C ILE A 137 5.37 -9.30 -12.74
N THR A 138 6.18 -8.37 -13.25
CA THR A 138 7.58 -8.17 -12.84
C THR A 138 7.83 -6.75 -12.33
N ALA A 139 8.95 -6.57 -11.65
CA ALA A 139 9.39 -5.26 -11.17
C ALA A 139 9.59 -4.27 -12.34
N SER A 140 10.00 -4.76 -13.51
CA SER A 140 10.12 -3.94 -14.72
C SER A 140 8.79 -3.37 -15.17
N ASP A 141 7.68 -4.11 -15.05
CA ASP A 141 6.34 -3.62 -15.40
C ASP A 141 5.90 -2.48 -14.48
N VAL A 142 6.25 -2.58 -13.20
CA VAL A 142 5.96 -1.54 -12.20
C VAL A 142 6.79 -0.28 -12.48
N LYS A 143 8.08 -0.42 -12.77
CA LYS A 143 8.94 0.70 -13.16
C LYS A 143 8.45 1.37 -14.45
N TYR A 144 8.14 0.56 -15.47
CA TYR A 144 7.57 1.05 -16.72
C TYR A 144 6.27 1.85 -16.49
N THR A 145 5.38 1.32 -15.65
CA THR A 145 4.11 2.00 -15.31
C THR A 145 4.38 3.34 -14.64
N TYR A 146 5.30 3.39 -13.67
CA TYR A 146 5.70 4.65 -13.04
C TYR A 146 6.22 5.66 -14.06
N GLU A 147 7.17 5.27 -14.92
CA GLU A 147 7.75 6.15 -15.94
C GLU A 147 6.70 6.63 -16.95
N LEU A 148 5.79 5.74 -17.37
CA LEU A 148 4.69 6.07 -18.26
C LEU A 148 3.73 7.08 -17.62
N LEU A 149 3.34 6.90 -16.36
CA LEU A 149 2.47 7.83 -15.65
C LEU A 149 3.12 9.20 -15.45
N MET A 150 4.42 9.25 -15.16
CA MET A 150 5.17 10.50 -14.98
C MET A 150 5.34 11.29 -16.28
N THR A 151 5.35 10.61 -17.43
CA THR A 151 5.57 11.24 -18.74
C THR A 151 4.29 11.50 -19.52
N GLN A 152 3.37 10.53 -19.55
CA GLN A 152 2.16 10.53 -20.38
C GLN A 152 0.85 10.40 -19.59
N GLY A 153 0.93 10.10 -18.30
CA GLY A 153 -0.25 10.01 -17.43
C GLY A 153 -0.85 11.37 -17.09
N ASN A 154 -2.02 11.31 -16.46
CA ASN A 154 -2.73 12.45 -15.90
C ASN A 154 -1.79 13.28 -15.00
N LEU A 155 -1.90 14.61 -15.08
CA LEU A 155 -1.09 15.54 -14.29
C LEU A 155 -1.05 15.23 -12.79
N GLN A 156 -2.13 14.69 -12.24
CA GLN A 156 -2.22 14.28 -10.83
C GLN A 156 -1.12 13.28 -10.43
N TYR A 157 -0.70 12.38 -11.32
CA TYR A 157 0.35 11.41 -10.99
C TYR A 157 1.70 12.08 -10.74
N ARG A 158 2.02 13.16 -11.46
CA ARG A 158 3.27 13.92 -11.25
C ARG A 158 3.29 14.58 -9.88
N THR A 159 2.14 15.08 -9.41
CA THR A 159 1.98 15.61 -8.05
C THR A 159 2.04 14.49 -7.02
N GLN A 160 1.34 13.38 -7.24
CA GLN A 160 1.29 12.26 -6.30
C GLN A 160 2.68 11.63 -6.08
N PHE A 161 3.50 11.57 -7.12
CA PHE A 161 4.86 11.02 -7.06
C PHE A 161 5.96 12.08 -6.92
N GLU A 162 5.61 13.33 -6.58
CA GLU A 162 6.59 14.42 -6.48
C GLU A 162 7.75 14.11 -5.51
N ALA A 163 7.46 13.42 -4.41
CA ALA A 163 8.46 13.06 -3.41
C ALA A 163 9.40 11.92 -3.85
N VAL A 164 9.07 11.19 -4.93
CA VAL A 164 9.92 10.11 -5.44
C VAL A 164 11.15 10.70 -6.11
N LYS A 165 12.32 10.29 -5.61
CA LYS A 165 13.63 10.60 -6.19
C LYS A 165 13.96 9.66 -7.34
N GLY A 166 13.63 8.38 -7.19
CA GLY A 166 13.98 7.36 -8.17
C GLY A 166 13.31 6.02 -7.91
N VAL A 167 13.36 5.17 -8.93
CA VAL A 167 12.80 3.81 -8.90
C VAL A 167 13.83 2.83 -9.45
N GLU A 168 14.20 1.87 -8.61
CA GLU A 168 15.22 0.85 -8.88
C GLU A 168 14.59 -0.54 -8.93
N VAL A 169 14.90 -1.28 -10.00
CA VAL A 169 14.58 -2.71 -10.10
C VAL A 169 15.76 -3.48 -9.52
N GLU A 170 15.61 -3.99 -8.30
CA GLU A 170 16.66 -4.73 -7.59
C GLU A 170 16.70 -6.21 -8.04
N SER A 171 15.55 -6.75 -8.47
CA SER A 171 15.43 -8.09 -9.07
C SER A 171 14.11 -8.21 -9.85
N PRO A 172 13.84 -9.31 -10.60
CA PRO A 172 12.58 -9.48 -11.31
C PRO A 172 11.31 -9.38 -10.44
N SER A 173 11.42 -9.65 -9.13
CA SER A 173 10.31 -9.58 -8.17
C SER A 173 10.51 -8.54 -7.07
N GLN A 174 11.51 -7.66 -7.17
CA GLN A 174 11.76 -6.62 -6.16
C GLN A 174 11.97 -5.26 -6.81
N ILE A 175 11.22 -4.28 -6.32
CA ILE A 175 11.31 -2.89 -6.77
C ILE A 175 11.37 -1.96 -5.56
N ARG A 176 12.24 -0.97 -5.65
CA ARG A 176 12.47 0.03 -4.61
C ARG A 176 12.19 1.42 -5.14
N PHE A 177 11.43 2.18 -4.36
CA PHE A 177 11.20 3.60 -4.54
C PHE A 177 12.02 4.35 -3.50
N ASP A 178 12.87 5.28 -3.94
CA ASP A 178 13.60 6.18 -3.04
C ASP A 178 12.91 7.53 -3.02
N PHE A 179 12.81 8.13 -1.83
CA PHE A 179 12.21 9.44 -1.61
C PHE A 179 13.29 10.52 -1.46
N LYS A 180 12.91 11.77 -1.77
CA LYS A 180 13.83 12.92 -1.69
C LYS A 180 14.20 13.28 -0.25
N ASN A 181 13.24 13.14 0.67
CA ASN A 181 13.29 13.61 2.05
C ASN A 181 12.14 13.05 2.88
#